data_AF-A0A0S3KE43-F1
#
_entry.id   AF-A0A0S3KE43-F1
#
_cell.length_a   1.000
_cell.length_b   1.000
_cell.length_c   1.000
_cell.angle_alpha   90.00
_cell.angle_beta   90.00
_cell.angle_gamma   90.00
#
_symmetry.space_group_name_H-M   'P 1'
#
loop_
_entity.id
_entity.type
_entity.pdbx_description
1 polymer ?
#
loop_
_entity_poly.entity_id
_entity_poly.type
_entity_poly.pdbx_seq_one_letter_code
_entity_poly.pdbx_strand_id
1 'polypeptide(L)'
;MTAFIGLLSFLGIIIGGVLSLKAVFKKQPKKKALILTGASFIVMIGALALTPASPRVDIAEKSIETNEQGTAIIEGKTNDQSNITLDGEKIETKNGEFSYKVTLKDDQPQKLTFVASIGDTDKAETVEVKPSKAFVAFLNEEKQEQETLEQAETALVLAESKPTQKNYDEAVTRINSLTKERDDFTKRLAIIKENVPIYEAVELAETKQTKEQVDSAAALVAKATLNKDSLLKRLTTVQQKITEKEKTEKQIASAREAVEKAEQEPTDDHYNQAIARIKELPNGNTDLTNRANAVKQTLTAQKEEAKKVAEAQKKAEQEAQKAAIEQQQAQAAAAQTPETPAPDTLGTEEMVLVTRTGEKYHNRKCGNGTYTPATLEEAQARGLTPCSKCY
;
A
#
# COMPACT_ATOMS: atom_id res chain seq x y z
N MET A 1 -69.87 -13.18 57.41
CA MET A 1 -71.34 -13.39 57.47
C MET A 1 -71.69 -14.81 57.95
N THR A 2 -71.03 -15.86 57.45
CA THR A 2 -71.19 -17.27 57.88
C THR A 2 -70.86 -17.54 59.35
N ALA A 3 -69.76 -16.98 59.88
CA ALA A 3 -69.41 -17.09 61.30
C ALA A 3 -70.48 -16.47 62.23
N PHE A 4 -71.14 -15.39 61.78
CA PHE A 4 -72.18 -14.71 62.52
C PHE A 4 -73.50 -15.51 62.53
N ILE A 5 -73.82 -16.17 61.41
CA ILE A 5 -74.96 -17.09 61.29
C ILE A 5 -74.76 -18.31 62.19
N GLY A 6 -73.56 -18.91 62.18
CA GLY A 6 -73.21 -20.04 63.05
C GLY A 6 -73.37 -19.73 64.54
N LEU A 7 -72.92 -18.54 64.97
CA LEU A 7 -73.04 -18.09 66.36
C LEU A 7 -74.51 -17.90 66.78
N LEU A 8 -75.33 -17.31 65.90
CA LEU A 8 -76.78 -17.10 66.15
C LEU A 8 -77.55 -18.42 66.23
N SER A 9 -77.22 -19.41 65.38
CA SER A 9 -77.81 -20.75 65.45
C SER A 9 -77.42 -21.50 66.73
N PHE A 10 -76.17 -21.37 67.19
CA PHE A 10 -75.73 -22.00 68.45
C PHE A 10 -76.45 -21.38 69.66
N LEU A 11 -76.60 -20.06 69.67
CA LEU A 11 -77.36 -19.35 70.70
C LEU A 11 -78.85 -19.75 70.71
N GLY A 12 -79.45 -19.94 69.53
CA GLY A 12 -80.82 -20.43 69.37
C GLY A 12 -81.04 -21.86 69.91
N ILE A 13 -80.06 -22.75 69.75
CA ILE A 13 -80.08 -24.11 70.30
C ILE A 13 -79.97 -24.07 71.84
N ILE A 14 -79.09 -23.24 72.40
CA ILE A 14 -78.96 -23.08 73.86
C ILE A 14 -80.25 -22.53 74.47
N ILE A 15 -80.77 -21.42 73.94
CA ILE A 15 -81.99 -20.77 74.46
C ILE A 15 -83.21 -21.67 74.26
N GLY A 16 -83.34 -22.31 73.09
CA GLY A 16 -84.41 -23.27 72.79
C GLY A 16 -84.35 -24.53 73.66
N GLY A 17 -83.16 -25.04 73.96
CA GLY A 17 -82.94 -26.16 74.87
C GLY A 17 -83.35 -25.86 76.31
N VAL A 18 -82.96 -24.68 76.83
CA VAL A 18 -83.36 -24.22 78.18
C VAL A 18 -84.88 -24.01 78.28
N LEU A 19 -85.51 -23.41 77.27
CA LEU A 19 -86.98 -23.24 77.23
C LEU A 19 -87.73 -24.58 77.13
N SER A 20 -87.17 -25.56 76.42
CA SER A 20 -87.74 -26.91 76.29
C SER A 20 -87.67 -27.68 77.62
N LEU A 21 -86.55 -27.61 78.35
CA LEU A 21 -86.41 -28.15 79.70
C LEU A 21 -87.41 -27.52 80.68
N LYS A 22 -87.59 -26.19 80.62
CA LYS A 22 -88.55 -25.45 81.45
C LYS A 22 -90.01 -25.84 81.16
N ALA A 23 -90.35 -26.13 79.90
CA ALA A 23 -91.68 -26.58 79.49
C ALA A 23 -92.03 -27.99 79.99
N VAL A 24 -91.04 -28.88 80.15
CA VAL A 24 -91.22 -30.24 80.71
C VAL A 24 -91.60 -30.18 82.20
N PHE A 25 -90.98 -29.29 82.98
CA PHE A 25 -91.29 -29.15 84.41
C PHE A 25 -92.62 -28.43 84.71
N LYS A 26 -93.10 -27.54 83.83
CA LYS A 26 -94.32 -26.73 84.05
C LYS A 26 -95.58 -27.20 83.29
N LYS A 27 -95.58 -28.36 82.63
CA LYS A 27 -96.72 -28.90 81.83
C LYS A 27 -97.34 -27.88 80.84
N GLN A 28 -96.51 -27.06 80.19
CA GLN A 28 -96.98 -26.09 79.19
C GLN A 28 -96.88 -26.65 77.75
N PRO A 29 -97.67 -26.12 76.79
CA PRO A 29 -97.75 -26.70 75.43
C PRO A 29 -96.42 -26.62 74.68
N LYS A 30 -95.84 -27.80 74.40
CA LYS A 30 -94.49 -28.01 73.84
C LYS A 30 -94.30 -27.56 72.38
N LYS A 31 -95.36 -27.12 71.70
CA LYS A 31 -95.35 -26.91 70.23
C LYS A 31 -94.40 -25.79 69.78
N LYS A 32 -94.28 -24.68 70.52
CA LYS A 32 -93.47 -23.51 70.08
C LYS A 32 -91.96 -23.69 70.28
N ALA A 33 -91.54 -24.39 71.33
CA ALA A 33 -90.12 -24.60 71.64
C ALA A 33 -89.46 -25.64 70.70
N LEU A 34 -90.23 -26.65 70.27
CA LEU A 34 -89.80 -27.72 69.38
C LEU A 34 -89.62 -27.26 67.92
N ILE A 35 -90.41 -26.28 67.48
CA ILE A 35 -90.29 -25.67 66.14
C ILE A 35 -89.00 -24.84 66.03
N LEU A 36 -88.62 -24.09 67.08
CA LEU A 36 -87.45 -23.21 67.06
C LEU A 36 -86.12 -23.99 67.06
N THR A 37 -86.07 -25.12 67.77
CA THR A 37 -84.90 -26.03 67.79
C THR A 37 -84.78 -26.82 66.49
N GLY A 38 -85.91 -27.32 65.94
CA GLY A 38 -85.91 -27.99 64.64
C GLY A 38 -85.48 -27.10 63.47
N ALA A 39 -85.96 -25.84 63.42
CA ALA A 39 -85.57 -24.89 62.37
C ALA A 39 -84.07 -24.52 62.43
N SER A 40 -83.50 -24.37 63.63
CA SER A 40 -82.06 -24.08 63.78
C SER A 40 -81.17 -25.26 63.37
N PHE A 41 -81.63 -26.51 63.57
CA PHE A 41 -80.90 -27.71 63.16
C PHE A 41 -80.90 -27.88 61.63
N ILE A 42 -82.01 -27.55 60.95
CA ILE A 42 -82.10 -27.57 59.48
C ILE A 42 -81.18 -26.50 58.86
N VAL A 43 -81.09 -25.30 59.45
CA VAL A 43 -80.15 -24.25 59.00
C VAL A 43 -78.70 -24.67 59.21
N MET A 44 -78.37 -25.36 60.31
CA MET A 44 -77.02 -25.87 60.56
C MET A 44 -76.62 -27.02 59.61
N ILE A 45 -77.53 -27.93 59.29
CA ILE A 45 -77.31 -29.00 58.29
C ILE A 45 -77.21 -28.41 56.88
N GLY A 46 -78.05 -27.43 56.53
CA GLY A 46 -77.97 -26.71 55.26
C GLY A 46 -76.66 -25.93 55.08
N ALA A 47 -76.11 -25.37 56.17
CA ALA A 47 -74.82 -24.69 56.15
C ALA A 47 -73.62 -25.64 56.01
N LEU A 48 -73.71 -26.88 56.51
CA LEU A 48 -72.68 -27.91 56.33
C LEU A 48 -72.65 -28.49 54.90
N ALA A 49 -73.75 -28.43 54.16
CA ALA A 49 -73.84 -28.91 52.78
C ALA A 49 -73.35 -27.90 51.71
N LEU A 50 -72.97 -26.68 52.12
CA LEU A 50 -72.60 -25.58 51.22
C LEU A 50 -71.13 -25.15 51.39
N THR A 51 -70.20 -26.11 51.46
CA THR A 51 -68.78 -25.78 51.29
C THR A 51 -68.55 -25.29 49.85
N PRO A 52 -67.99 -24.08 49.64
CA PRO A 52 -67.73 -23.59 48.29
C PRO A 52 -66.72 -24.53 47.60
N ALA A 53 -66.96 -24.82 46.32
CA ALA A 53 -66.04 -25.61 45.52
C ALA A 53 -64.68 -24.90 45.43
N SER A 54 -63.58 -25.63 45.68
CA SER A 54 -62.22 -25.12 45.53
C SER A 54 -61.68 -25.42 44.14
N PRO A 55 -60.88 -24.52 43.54
CA PRO A 55 -60.24 -24.77 42.26
C PRO A 55 -59.33 -25.99 42.30
N ARG A 56 -59.30 -26.77 41.21
CA ARG A 56 -58.44 -27.93 41.07
C ARG A 56 -57.65 -27.83 39.78
N VAL A 57 -56.33 -27.94 39.87
CA VAL A 57 -55.44 -28.25 38.75
C VAL A 57 -54.54 -29.37 39.24
N ASP A 58 -54.44 -30.42 38.42
CA ASP A 58 -53.52 -31.54 38.60
C ASP A 58 -52.87 -31.86 37.23
N ILE A 59 -51.56 -31.66 37.11
CA ILE A 59 -50.78 -31.99 35.90
C ILE A 59 -50.24 -33.41 36.01
N ALA A 60 -50.38 -34.22 34.95
CA ALA A 60 -50.01 -35.64 34.97
C ALA A 60 -48.51 -35.86 35.26
N GLU A 61 -47.66 -35.04 34.63
CA GLU A 61 -46.20 -35.10 34.78
C GLU A 61 -45.65 -33.71 35.12
N LYS A 62 -44.86 -33.61 36.20
CA LYS A 62 -44.27 -32.33 36.65
C LYS A 62 -43.03 -31.92 35.86
N SER A 63 -42.46 -32.86 35.09
CA SER A 63 -41.32 -32.64 34.21
C SER A 63 -41.53 -33.48 32.96
N ILE A 64 -41.56 -32.86 31.79
CA ILE A 64 -41.73 -33.53 30.49
C ILE A 64 -40.59 -33.16 29.55
N GLU A 65 -40.23 -34.05 28.63
CA GLU A 65 -39.24 -33.78 27.59
C GLU A 65 -39.93 -33.48 26.24
N THR A 66 -39.31 -32.63 25.43
CA THR A 66 -39.80 -32.34 24.08
C THR A 66 -39.51 -33.48 23.10
N ASN A 67 -40.24 -33.54 22.00
CA ASN A 67 -39.83 -34.31 20.82
C ASN A 67 -38.65 -33.64 20.10
N GLU A 68 -38.23 -34.20 18.96
CA GLU A 68 -37.11 -33.71 18.14
C GLU A 68 -37.35 -32.29 17.57
N GLN A 69 -38.60 -31.87 17.43
CA GLN A 69 -39.01 -30.54 16.99
C GLN A 69 -39.21 -29.56 18.15
N GLY A 70 -38.72 -29.90 19.36
CA GLY A 70 -38.84 -29.03 20.53
C GLY A 70 -40.26 -28.90 21.08
N THR A 71 -41.18 -29.77 20.67
CA THR A 71 -42.59 -29.72 21.07
C THR A 71 -42.90 -30.72 22.17
N ALA A 72 -43.68 -30.31 23.17
CA ALA A 72 -44.27 -31.21 24.16
C ALA A 72 -45.78 -30.93 24.32
N ILE A 73 -46.53 -31.96 24.71
CA ILE A 73 -47.97 -31.84 25.05
C ILE A 73 -48.09 -32.02 26.56
N ILE A 74 -48.66 -31.02 27.22
CA ILE A 74 -48.96 -31.03 28.65
C ILE A 74 -50.41 -31.41 28.81
N GLU A 75 -50.66 -32.51 29.51
CA GLU A 75 -52.01 -32.97 29.85
C GLU A 75 -52.27 -32.78 31.34
N GLY A 76 -53.45 -32.28 31.67
CA GLY A 76 -53.85 -32.04 33.04
C GLY A 76 -55.34 -32.17 33.26
N LYS A 77 -55.72 -32.24 34.53
CA LYS A 77 -57.10 -32.36 34.97
C LYS A 77 -57.50 -31.18 35.84
N THR A 78 -58.76 -30.82 35.76
CA THR A 78 -59.41 -29.78 36.54
C THR A 78 -60.83 -30.23 36.92
N ASN A 79 -61.53 -29.44 37.72
CA ASN A 79 -62.96 -29.65 37.94
C ASN A 79 -63.77 -28.73 37.03
N ASP A 80 -65.01 -29.11 36.73
CA ASP A 80 -65.85 -28.39 35.74
C ASP A 80 -66.16 -26.94 36.10
N GLN A 81 -65.95 -26.56 37.36
CA GLN A 81 -66.21 -25.21 37.87
C GLN A 81 -64.98 -24.28 37.78
N SER A 82 -63.78 -24.83 37.56
CA SER A 82 -62.54 -24.06 37.46
C SER A 82 -62.34 -23.50 36.05
N ASN A 83 -61.90 -22.25 35.97
CA ASN A 83 -61.29 -21.72 34.75
C ASN A 83 -59.77 -21.97 34.81
N ILE A 84 -59.21 -22.64 33.80
CA ILE A 84 -57.76 -22.82 33.67
C ILE A 84 -57.18 -21.69 32.84
N THR A 85 -56.08 -21.13 33.31
CA THR A 85 -55.27 -20.16 32.56
C THR A 85 -53.78 -20.53 32.60
N LEU A 86 -53.05 -20.09 31.58
CA LEU A 86 -51.59 -20.06 31.54
C LEU A 86 -51.19 -18.64 31.13
N ASP A 87 -50.36 -17.98 31.94
CA ASP A 87 -49.98 -16.58 31.73
C ASP A 87 -51.17 -15.61 31.53
N GLY A 88 -52.31 -15.95 32.15
CA GLY A 88 -53.57 -15.18 32.04
C GLY A 88 -54.42 -15.49 30.80
N GLU A 89 -53.93 -16.32 29.87
CA GLU A 89 -54.70 -16.80 28.73
C GLU A 89 -55.52 -18.04 29.10
N LYS A 90 -56.81 -18.06 28.72
CA LYS A 90 -57.73 -19.16 29.06
C LYS A 90 -57.40 -20.40 28.24
N ILE A 91 -57.33 -21.55 28.91
CA ILE A 91 -57.16 -22.86 28.28
C ILE A 91 -58.52 -23.56 28.19
N GLU A 92 -58.80 -24.13 27.02
CA GLU A 92 -60.01 -24.93 26.81
C GLU A 92 -59.95 -26.25 27.60
N THR A 93 -61.06 -26.58 28.23
CA THR A 93 -61.23 -27.80 29.02
C THR A 93 -62.39 -28.62 28.47
N LYS A 94 -62.25 -29.94 28.46
CA LYS A 94 -63.28 -30.89 28.02
C LYS A 94 -63.40 -32.01 29.05
N ASN A 95 -64.58 -32.15 29.66
CA ASN A 95 -64.84 -33.14 30.71
C ASN A 95 -63.82 -33.11 31.86
N GLY A 96 -63.43 -31.91 32.30
CA GLY A 96 -62.43 -31.72 33.35
C GLY A 96 -60.99 -32.07 32.93
N GLU A 97 -60.70 -32.22 31.64
CA GLU A 97 -59.34 -32.44 31.12
C GLU A 97 -58.92 -31.28 30.21
N PHE A 98 -57.63 -30.97 30.18
CA PHE A 98 -57.04 -29.96 29.29
C PHE A 98 -55.73 -30.45 28.70
N SER A 99 -55.41 -29.94 27.51
CA SER A 99 -54.17 -30.22 26.79
C SER A 99 -53.57 -28.91 26.29
N TYR A 100 -52.27 -28.71 26.51
CA TYR A 100 -51.54 -27.54 26.05
C TYR A 100 -50.28 -27.96 25.29
N LYS A 101 -50.14 -27.48 24.06
CA LYS A 101 -48.94 -27.71 23.24
C LYS A 101 -47.95 -26.57 23.46
N VAL A 102 -46.75 -26.91 23.90
CA VAL A 102 -45.62 -25.99 24.04
C VAL A 102 -44.54 -26.33 23.02
N THR A 103 -43.85 -25.33 22.49
CA THR A 103 -42.68 -25.49 21.63
C THR A 103 -41.54 -24.64 22.18
N LEU A 104 -40.44 -25.28 22.60
CA LEU A 104 -39.21 -24.61 23.02
C LEU A 104 -38.53 -23.97 21.81
N LYS A 105 -37.83 -22.86 22.04
CA LYS A 105 -37.08 -22.12 21.00
C LYS A 105 -35.57 -22.27 21.12
N ASP A 106 -35.10 -22.77 22.26
CA ASP A 106 -33.70 -22.91 22.60
C ASP A 106 -33.49 -24.17 23.46
N ASP A 107 -32.25 -24.39 23.89
CA ASP A 107 -31.85 -25.52 24.72
C ASP A 107 -32.10 -25.29 26.23
N GLN A 108 -32.91 -24.30 26.59
CA GLN A 108 -33.22 -23.99 27.98
C GLN A 108 -34.56 -24.60 28.40
N PRO A 109 -34.64 -25.19 29.62
CA PRO A 109 -35.91 -25.63 30.16
C PRO A 109 -36.88 -24.45 30.37
N GLN A 110 -38.15 -24.65 30.04
CA GLN A 110 -39.22 -23.67 30.26
C GLN A 110 -40.15 -24.14 31.39
N LYS A 111 -40.45 -23.24 32.34
CA LYS A 111 -41.44 -23.50 33.39
C LYS A 111 -42.76 -22.84 33.05
N LEU A 112 -43.83 -23.62 33.07
CA LEU A 112 -45.19 -23.15 32.78
C LEU A 112 -46.07 -23.33 34.02
N THR A 113 -46.78 -22.28 34.41
CA THR A 113 -47.63 -22.29 35.61
C THR A 113 -49.08 -22.17 35.22
N PHE A 114 -49.82 -23.27 35.41
CA PHE A 114 -51.24 -23.35 35.17
C PHE A 114 -52.00 -22.91 36.41
N VAL A 115 -52.93 -21.99 36.26
CA VAL A 115 -53.75 -21.46 37.35
C VAL A 115 -55.20 -21.86 37.13
N ALA A 116 -55.75 -22.61 38.08
CA ALA A 116 -57.18 -22.87 38.18
C ALA A 116 -57.84 -21.85 39.10
N SER A 117 -58.90 -21.19 38.63
CA SER A 117 -59.61 -20.15 39.37
C SER A 117 -61.10 -20.46 39.52
N ILE A 118 -61.64 -20.31 40.73
CA ILE A 118 -63.08 -20.28 41.03
C ILE A 118 -63.36 -19.03 41.88
N GLY A 119 -64.03 -18.04 41.29
CA GLY A 119 -64.24 -16.74 41.96
C GLY A 119 -62.89 -16.07 42.27
N ASP A 120 -62.68 -15.70 43.53
CA ASP A 120 -61.43 -15.08 44.01
C ASP A 120 -60.39 -16.10 44.53
N THR A 121 -60.65 -17.41 44.35
CA THR A 121 -59.76 -18.47 44.82
C THR A 121 -59.01 -19.09 43.66
N ASP A 122 -57.68 -19.16 43.81
CA ASP A 122 -56.78 -19.73 42.82
C ASP A 122 -56.01 -20.93 43.38
N LYS A 123 -55.71 -21.90 42.51
CA LYS A 123 -54.73 -22.96 42.74
C LYS A 123 -53.80 -23.02 41.53
N ALA A 124 -52.49 -22.95 41.78
CA ALA A 124 -51.48 -23.03 40.74
C ALA A 124 -50.74 -24.37 40.75
N GLU A 125 -50.36 -24.86 39.59
CA GLU A 125 -49.42 -25.96 39.42
C GLU A 125 -48.44 -25.68 38.29
N THR A 126 -47.17 -26.01 38.52
CA THR A 126 -46.09 -25.75 37.58
C THR A 126 -45.58 -27.06 36.99
N VAL A 127 -45.32 -27.02 35.68
CA VAL A 127 -44.63 -28.08 34.94
C VAL A 127 -43.34 -27.52 34.32
N GLU A 128 -42.28 -28.32 34.36
CA GLU A 128 -41.02 -28.02 33.69
C GLU A 128 -40.92 -28.79 32.37
N VAL A 129 -40.70 -28.08 31.27
CA VAL A 129 -40.54 -28.63 29.93
C VAL A 129 -39.07 -28.57 29.59
N LYS A 130 -38.43 -29.74 29.44
CA LYS A 130 -37.00 -29.86 29.15
C LYS A 130 -36.78 -30.17 27.67
N PRO A 131 -35.77 -29.57 27.04
CA PRO A 131 -35.41 -29.95 25.68
C PRO A 131 -34.88 -31.38 25.67
N SER A 132 -35.36 -32.21 24.75
CA SER A 132 -34.77 -33.53 24.55
C SER A 132 -33.39 -33.46 23.91
N LYS A 133 -32.61 -34.51 24.10
CA LYS A 133 -31.31 -34.67 23.45
C LYS A 133 -31.39 -34.55 21.92
N ALA A 134 -32.46 -35.06 21.31
CA ALA A 134 -32.66 -34.98 19.86
C ALA A 134 -32.95 -33.56 19.39
N PHE A 135 -33.75 -32.78 20.14
CA PHE A 135 -34.00 -31.38 19.84
C PHE A 135 -32.73 -30.52 19.98
N VAL A 136 -31.94 -30.74 21.04
CA VAL A 136 -30.64 -30.05 21.18
C VAL A 136 -29.69 -30.39 20.04
N ALA A 137 -29.66 -31.65 19.58
CA ALA A 137 -28.88 -32.04 18.41
C ALA A 137 -29.35 -31.32 17.13
N PHE A 138 -30.67 -31.24 16.92
CA PHE A 138 -31.27 -30.51 15.80
C PHE A 138 -30.88 -29.01 15.81
N LEU A 139 -30.99 -28.33 16.97
CA LEU A 139 -30.59 -26.92 17.11
C LEU A 139 -29.10 -26.71 16.80
N ASN A 140 -28.24 -27.63 17.24
CA ASN A 140 -26.81 -27.56 16.96
C ASN A 140 -26.50 -27.78 15.46
N GLU A 141 -27.19 -28.70 14.81
CA GLU A 141 -27.04 -28.94 13.36
C GLU A 141 -27.50 -27.71 12.55
N GLU A 142 -28.64 -27.11 12.90
CA GLU A 142 -29.15 -25.90 12.25
C GLU A 142 -28.19 -24.72 12.43
N LYS A 143 -27.66 -24.53 13.65
CA LYS A 143 -26.64 -23.51 13.92
C LYS A 143 -25.36 -23.74 13.11
N GLN A 144 -24.88 -24.98 13.04
CA GLN A 144 -23.71 -25.33 12.26
C GLN A 144 -23.95 -25.08 10.75
N GLU A 145 -25.12 -25.43 10.22
CA GLU A 145 -25.49 -25.12 8.84
C GLU A 145 -25.44 -23.59 8.59
N GLN A 146 -25.99 -22.80 9.52
CA GLN A 146 -25.95 -21.34 9.43
C GLN A 146 -24.53 -20.77 9.46
N GLU A 147 -23.66 -21.27 10.35
CA GLU A 147 -22.25 -20.86 10.42
C GLU A 147 -21.50 -21.21 9.12
N THR A 148 -21.72 -22.40 8.55
CA THR A 148 -21.10 -22.78 7.27
C THR A 148 -21.57 -21.90 6.12
N LEU A 149 -22.85 -21.50 6.12
CA LEU A 149 -23.42 -20.58 5.14
C LEU A 149 -22.78 -19.19 5.23
N GLU A 150 -22.61 -18.66 6.45
CA GLU A 150 -21.96 -17.36 6.69
C GLU A 150 -20.50 -17.38 6.23
N GLN A 151 -19.78 -18.47 6.48
CA GLN A 151 -18.40 -18.64 6.00
C GLN A 151 -18.31 -18.67 4.47
N ALA A 152 -19.26 -19.35 3.80
CA ALA A 152 -19.32 -19.39 2.34
C ALA A 152 -19.62 -18.00 1.74
N GLU A 153 -20.57 -17.26 2.31
CA GLU A 153 -20.88 -15.89 1.90
C GLU A 153 -19.66 -14.96 2.09
N THR A 154 -18.99 -15.06 3.23
CA THR A 154 -17.79 -14.26 3.52
C THR A 154 -16.68 -14.52 2.50
N ALA A 155 -16.44 -15.79 2.16
CA ALA A 155 -15.45 -16.16 1.15
C ALA A 155 -15.84 -15.65 -0.25
N LEU A 156 -17.12 -15.69 -0.62
CA LEU A 156 -17.63 -15.12 -1.86
C LEU A 156 -17.40 -13.62 -1.95
N VAL A 157 -17.80 -12.86 -0.94
CA VAL A 157 -17.62 -11.39 -0.91
C VAL A 157 -16.13 -11.01 -1.01
N LEU A 158 -15.26 -11.77 -0.35
CA LEU A 158 -13.81 -11.58 -0.48
C LEU A 158 -13.32 -11.86 -1.91
N ALA A 159 -13.82 -12.92 -2.54
CA ALA A 159 -13.47 -13.27 -3.91
C ALA A 159 -14.04 -12.28 -4.95
N GLU A 160 -15.20 -11.67 -4.69
CA GLU A 160 -15.79 -10.63 -5.55
C GLU A 160 -15.02 -9.31 -5.48
N SER A 161 -14.60 -8.91 -4.27
CA SER A 161 -13.79 -7.70 -4.08
C SER A 161 -12.36 -7.87 -4.59
N LYS A 162 -11.81 -9.09 -4.47
CA LYS A 162 -10.47 -9.45 -4.94
C LYS A 162 -10.46 -10.84 -5.61
N PRO A 163 -10.83 -10.92 -6.91
CA PRO A 163 -10.83 -12.14 -7.72
C PRO A 163 -9.41 -12.64 -8.00
N THR A 164 -8.82 -13.29 -7.01
CA THR A 164 -7.57 -14.05 -7.17
C THR A 164 -7.91 -15.53 -7.22
N GLN A 165 -7.06 -16.33 -7.86
CA GLN A 165 -7.24 -17.79 -7.88
C GLN A 165 -7.41 -18.37 -6.47
N LYS A 166 -6.58 -17.91 -5.52
CA LYS A 166 -6.68 -18.30 -4.10
C LYS A 166 -8.04 -18.02 -3.48
N ASN A 167 -8.59 -16.81 -3.65
CA ASN A 167 -9.87 -16.45 -3.07
C ASN A 167 -11.03 -17.18 -3.76
N TYR A 168 -10.94 -17.40 -5.07
CA TYR A 168 -11.89 -18.22 -5.81
C TYR A 168 -11.90 -19.66 -5.30
N ASP A 169 -10.74 -20.29 -5.12
CA ASP A 169 -10.64 -21.68 -4.65
C ASP A 169 -11.16 -21.84 -3.21
N GLU A 170 -10.89 -20.86 -2.33
CA GLU A 170 -11.46 -20.83 -0.98
C GLU A 170 -12.99 -20.74 -1.03
N ALA A 171 -13.55 -19.83 -1.84
CA ALA A 171 -15.00 -19.70 -1.99
C ALA A 171 -15.64 -20.99 -2.52
N VAL A 172 -15.06 -21.61 -3.55
CA VAL A 172 -15.51 -22.92 -4.06
C VAL A 172 -15.49 -23.98 -2.97
N THR A 173 -14.42 -24.05 -2.17
CA THR A 173 -14.28 -25.03 -1.09
C THR A 173 -15.37 -24.85 -0.04
N ARG A 174 -15.66 -23.61 0.38
CA ARG A 174 -16.71 -23.32 1.36
C ARG A 174 -18.10 -23.64 0.82
N ILE A 175 -18.39 -23.29 -0.43
CA ILE A 175 -19.68 -23.56 -1.08
C ILE A 175 -19.92 -25.07 -1.23
N ASN A 176 -18.89 -25.83 -1.64
CA ASN A 176 -18.98 -27.29 -1.75
C ASN A 176 -19.17 -27.98 -0.38
N SER A 177 -18.91 -27.28 0.73
CA SER A 177 -19.14 -27.81 2.08
C SER A 177 -20.58 -27.60 2.56
N LEU A 178 -21.41 -26.87 1.81
CA LEU A 178 -22.81 -26.64 2.16
C LEU A 178 -23.65 -27.90 1.90
N THR A 179 -24.61 -28.16 2.79
CA THR A 179 -25.53 -29.29 2.66
C THR A 179 -26.62 -29.07 1.60
N LYS A 180 -26.93 -27.80 1.30
CA LYS A 180 -27.94 -27.39 0.33
C LYS A 180 -27.31 -26.55 -0.77
N GLU A 181 -27.62 -26.88 -2.02
CA GLU A 181 -27.17 -26.12 -3.18
C GLU A 181 -27.78 -24.70 -3.18
N ARG A 182 -26.99 -23.73 -3.66
CA ARG A 182 -27.36 -22.31 -3.72
C ARG A 182 -27.05 -21.75 -5.11
N ASP A 183 -28.07 -21.67 -5.97
CA ASP A 183 -27.91 -21.19 -7.36
C ASP A 183 -27.26 -19.79 -7.46
N ASP A 184 -27.54 -18.90 -6.51
CA ASP A 184 -26.93 -17.57 -6.45
C ASP A 184 -25.40 -17.66 -6.29
N PHE A 185 -24.93 -18.54 -5.42
CA PHE A 185 -23.50 -18.72 -5.16
C PHE A 185 -22.79 -19.26 -6.40
N THR A 186 -23.41 -20.20 -7.12
CA THR A 186 -22.89 -20.73 -8.39
C THR A 186 -22.75 -19.63 -9.45
N LYS A 187 -23.74 -18.74 -9.57
CA LYS A 187 -23.68 -17.60 -10.50
C LYS A 187 -22.57 -16.62 -10.13
N ARG A 188 -22.45 -16.28 -8.84
CA ARG A 188 -21.40 -15.39 -8.33
C ARG A 188 -20.00 -15.97 -8.57
N LEU A 189 -19.80 -17.27 -8.31
CA LEU A 189 -18.56 -17.98 -8.61
C LEU A 189 -18.18 -17.91 -10.10
N ALA A 190 -19.15 -18.04 -11.00
CA ALA A 190 -18.89 -17.94 -12.44
C ALA A 190 -18.36 -16.55 -12.80
N ILE A 191 -18.99 -15.49 -12.28
CA ILE A 191 -18.54 -14.10 -12.48
C ILE A 191 -17.14 -13.90 -11.89
N ILE A 192 -16.88 -14.37 -10.67
CA ILE A 192 -15.55 -14.29 -10.05
C ILE A 192 -14.50 -14.96 -10.94
N LYS A 193 -14.77 -16.19 -11.41
CA LYS A 193 -13.85 -16.97 -12.25
C LYS A 193 -13.45 -16.23 -13.53
N GLU A 194 -14.40 -15.56 -14.18
CA GLU A 194 -14.13 -14.77 -15.38
C GLU A 194 -13.24 -13.56 -15.11
N ASN A 195 -13.27 -13.01 -13.89
CA ASN A 195 -12.46 -11.84 -13.51
C ASN A 195 -11.07 -12.21 -12.95
N VAL A 196 -10.82 -13.45 -12.55
CA VAL A 196 -9.49 -13.92 -12.08
C VAL A 196 -8.36 -13.57 -13.07
N PRO A 197 -8.40 -13.98 -14.36
CA PRO A 197 -7.31 -13.68 -15.29
C PRO A 197 -7.13 -12.17 -15.54
N ILE A 198 -8.18 -11.36 -15.31
CA ILE A 198 -8.09 -9.90 -15.43
C ILE A 198 -7.23 -9.33 -14.30
N TYR A 199 -7.45 -9.79 -13.07
CA TYR A 199 -6.65 -9.37 -11.91
C TYR A 199 -5.20 -9.82 -12.03
N GLU A 200 -4.95 -11.05 -12.49
CA GLU A 200 -3.61 -11.56 -12.74
C GLU A 200 -2.85 -10.70 -13.77
N ALA A 201 -3.52 -10.28 -14.85
CA ALA A 201 -2.91 -9.41 -15.86
C ALA A 201 -2.55 -8.02 -15.30
N VAL A 202 -3.41 -7.45 -14.45
CA VAL A 202 -3.13 -6.15 -13.81
C VAL A 202 -1.96 -6.27 -12.83
N GLU A 203 -1.90 -7.33 -12.01
CA GLU A 203 -0.77 -7.58 -11.10
C GLU A 203 0.54 -7.81 -11.88
N LEU A 204 0.47 -8.50 -13.03
CA LEU A 204 1.62 -8.68 -13.91
C LEU A 204 2.09 -7.34 -14.50
N ALA A 205 1.16 -6.48 -14.94
CA ALA A 205 1.48 -5.14 -15.43
C ALA A 205 2.12 -4.26 -14.35
N GLU A 206 1.61 -4.32 -13.11
CA GLU A 206 2.18 -3.61 -11.96
C GLU A 206 3.60 -4.07 -11.61
N THR A 207 3.86 -5.38 -11.76
CA THR A 207 5.15 -6.00 -11.47
C THR A 207 6.18 -5.73 -12.57
N LYS A 208 5.77 -5.89 -13.83
CA LYS A 208 6.68 -5.77 -14.99
C LYS A 208 6.89 -4.34 -15.44
N GLN A 209 5.87 -3.49 -15.29
CA GLN A 209 5.89 -2.08 -15.67
C GLN A 209 6.41 -1.88 -17.11
N THR A 210 5.86 -2.66 -18.04
CA THR A 210 6.12 -2.49 -19.47
C THR A 210 4.83 -2.15 -20.20
N LYS A 211 4.96 -1.47 -21.34
CA LYS A 211 3.82 -1.03 -22.14
C LYS A 211 3.00 -2.21 -22.65
N GLU A 212 3.66 -3.29 -23.06
CA GLU A 212 3.01 -4.51 -23.56
C GLU A 212 2.10 -5.14 -22.51
N GLN A 213 2.54 -5.16 -21.25
CA GLN A 213 1.74 -5.72 -20.16
C GLN A 213 0.58 -4.81 -19.78
N VAL A 214 0.78 -3.48 -19.80
CA VAL A 214 -0.31 -2.51 -19.58
C VAL A 214 -1.37 -2.61 -20.67
N ASP A 215 -0.97 -2.69 -21.94
CA ASP A 215 -1.89 -2.81 -23.07
C ASP A 215 -2.68 -4.13 -23.01
N SER A 216 -2.00 -5.23 -22.69
CA SER A 216 -2.62 -6.55 -22.51
C SER A 216 -3.63 -6.54 -21.35
N ALA A 217 -3.25 -5.97 -20.20
CA ALA A 217 -4.12 -5.84 -19.05
C ALA A 217 -5.31 -4.92 -19.34
N ALA A 218 -5.11 -3.80 -20.04
CA ALA A 218 -6.18 -2.86 -20.40
C ALA A 218 -7.25 -3.53 -21.29
N ALA A 219 -6.84 -4.37 -22.25
CA ALA A 219 -7.75 -5.12 -23.10
C ALA A 219 -8.62 -6.11 -22.30
N LEU A 220 -8.06 -6.71 -21.23
CA LEU A 220 -8.80 -7.58 -20.32
C LEU A 220 -9.72 -6.78 -19.39
N VAL A 221 -9.23 -5.67 -18.81
CA VAL A 221 -10.01 -4.79 -17.92
C VAL A 221 -11.22 -4.19 -18.64
N ALA A 222 -11.16 -3.99 -19.96
CA ALA A 222 -12.32 -3.58 -20.74
C ALA A 222 -13.51 -4.55 -20.60
N LYS A 223 -13.22 -5.84 -20.41
CA LYS A 223 -14.19 -6.93 -20.21
C LYS A 223 -14.56 -7.18 -18.75
N ALA A 224 -13.92 -6.49 -17.80
CA ALA A 224 -14.16 -6.69 -16.38
C ALA A 224 -15.61 -6.37 -16.00
N THR A 225 -16.23 -7.28 -15.26
CA THR A 225 -17.57 -7.10 -14.69
C THR A 225 -17.50 -6.74 -13.20
N LEU A 226 -16.36 -6.98 -12.54
CA LEU A 226 -16.10 -6.62 -11.15
C LEU A 226 -15.03 -5.53 -11.04
N ASN A 227 -15.26 -4.54 -10.16
CA ASN A 227 -14.28 -3.54 -9.72
C ASN A 227 -13.54 -2.79 -10.84
N LYS A 228 -14.17 -2.62 -12.01
CA LYS A 228 -13.55 -2.06 -13.22
C LYS A 228 -12.84 -0.73 -12.99
N ASP A 229 -13.48 0.21 -12.29
CA ASP A 229 -12.91 1.53 -12.01
C ASP A 229 -11.63 1.47 -11.17
N SER A 230 -11.58 0.53 -10.21
CA SER A 230 -10.38 0.31 -9.38
C SER A 230 -9.22 -0.22 -10.23
N LEU A 231 -9.50 -1.19 -11.11
CA LEU A 231 -8.50 -1.74 -12.03
C LEU A 231 -7.98 -0.68 -13.01
N LEU A 232 -8.85 0.17 -13.56
CA LEU A 232 -8.46 1.27 -14.43
C LEU A 232 -7.55 2.29 -13.72
N LYS A 233 -7.83 2.64 -12.46
CA LYS A 233 -6.98 3.51 -11.65
C LYS A 233 -5.60 2.90 -11.42
N ARG A 234 -5.53 1.59 -11.12
CA ARG A 234 -4.27 0.86 -10.96
C ARG A 234 -3.44 0.92 -12.25
N LEU A 235 -4.04 0.59 -13.40
CA LEU A 235 -3.35 0.66 -14.70
C LEU A 235 -2.91 2.08 -15.07
N THR A 236 -3.72 3.10 -14.77
CA THR A 236 -3.34 4.50 -15.00
C THR A 236 -2.09 4.88 -14.20
N THR A 237 -2.02 4.42 -12.94
CA THR A 237 -0.84 4.64 -12.08
C THR A 237 0.40 3.94 -12.65
N VAL A 238 0.26 2.70 -13.15
CA VAL A 238 1.37 1.99 -13.80
C VAL A 238 1.83 2.72 -15.07
N GLN A 239 0.89 3.17 -15.91
CA GLN A 239 1.19 3.91 -17.13
C GLN A 239 1.94 5.22 -16.86
N GLN A 240 1.57 5.95 -15.80
CA GLN A 240 2.28 7.15 -15.36
C GLN A 240 3.73 6.83 -14.98
N LYS A 241 3.95 5.78 -14.17
CA LYS A 241 5.29 5.34 -13.78
C LYS A 241 6.16 4.95 -14.97
N ILE A 242 5.59 4.24 -15.95
CA ILE A 242 6.31 3.89 -17.20
C ILE A 242 6.71 5.16 -17.95
N THR A 243 5.78 6.10 -18.10
CA THR A 243 6.03 7.36 -18.82
C THR A 243 7.12 8.20 -18.15
N GLU A 244 7.10 8.27 -16.81
CA GLU A 244 8.13 8.96 -16.03
C GLU A 244 9.51 8.29 -16.15
N LYS A 245 9.54 6.95 -16.14
CA LYS A 245 10.77 6.16 -16.34
C LYS A 245 11.35 6.39 -17.72
N GLU A 246 10.55 6.28 -18.78
CA GLU A 246 10.97 6.53 -20.17
C GLU A 246 11.48 7.97 -20.35
N LYS A 247 10.79 8.95 -19.74
CA LYS A 247 11.24 10.35 -19.75
C LYS A 247 12.61 10.49 -19.10
N THR A 248 12.79 9.88 -17.93
CA THR A 248 14.06 9.93 -17.19
C THR A 248 15.19 9.26 -17.99
N GLU A 249 14.93 8.11 -18.61
CA GLU A 249 15.89 7.41 -19.46
C GLU A 249 16.31 8.27 -20.67
N LYS A 250 15.36 8.95 -21.32
CA LYS A 250 15.66 9.89 -22.43
C LYS A 250 16.51 11.08 -21.96
N GLN A 251 16.21 11.64 -20.79
CA GLN A 251 17.01 12.74 -20.23
C GLN A 251 18.44 12.27 -19.90
N ILE A 252 18.59 11.06 -19.34
CA ILE A 252 19.91 10.47 -19.06
C ILE A 252 20.70 10.25 -20.35
N ALA A 253 20.08 9.68 -21.39
CA ALA A 253 20.72 9.49 -22.69
C ALA A 253 21.18 10.82 -23.28
N SER A 254 20.32 11.83 -23.25
CA SER A 254 20.67 13.17 -23.74
C SER A 254 21.80 13.84 -22.94
N ALA A 255 21.81 13.71 -21.61
CA ALA A 255 22.90 14.22 -20.78
C ALA A 255 24.21 13.48 -21.07
N ARG A 256 24.16 12.17 -21.30
CA ARG A 256 25.32 11.35 -21.66
C ARG A 256 25.92 11.80 -23.01
N GLU A 257 25.09 11.98 -24.04
CA GLU A 257 25.53 12.48 -25.34
C GLU A 257 26.18 13.87 -25.23
N ALA A 258 25.61 14.78 -24.44
CA ALA A 258 26.17 16.11 -24.24
C ALA A 258 27.54 16.07 -23.52
N VAL A 259 27.69 15.21 -22.51
CA VAL A 259 28.97 15.02 -21.81
C VAL A 259 30.01 14.40 -22.76
N GLU A 260 29.64 13.38 -23.52
CA GLU A 260 30.54 12.74 -24.49
C GLU A 260 31.01 13.73 -25.56
N LYS A 261 30.11 14.61 -26.04
CA LYS A 261 30.49 15.68 -26.96
C LYS A 261 31.46 16.68 -26.31
N ALA A 262 31.24 17.05 -25.05
CA ALA A 262 32.13 17.95 -24.32
C ALA A 262 33.51 17.33 -24.03
N GLU A 263 33.59 16.00 -23.88
CA GLU A 263 34.86 15.27 -23.76
C GLU A 263 35.62 15.20 -25.08
N GLN A 264 34.92 14.94 -26.19
CA GLN A 264 35.52 14.88 -27.53
C GLN A 264 35.96 16.26 -28.03
N GLU A 265 35.15 17.29 -27.77
CA GLU A 265 35.37 18.67 -28.20
C GLU A 265 35.29 19.62 -27.00
N PRO A 266 36.37 19.73 -26.19
CA PRO A 266 36.38 20.58 -25.00
C PRO A 266 36.22 22.06 -25.38
N THR A 267 35.00 22.57 -25.25
CA THR A 267 34.65 23.99 -25.40
C THR A 267 33.76 24.43 -24.25
N ASP A 268 33.75 25.72 -23.92
CA ASP A 268 32.86 26.24 -22.86
C ASP A 268 31.38 26.00 -23.22
N ASP A 269 31.01 26.08 -24.50
CA ASP A 269 29.63 25.84 -24.97
C ASP A 269 29.21 24.39 -24.72
N HIS A 270 30.01 23.41 -25.15
CA HIS A 270 29.70 21.99 -24.90
C HIS A 270 29.68 21.64 -23.41
N TYR A 271 30.61 22.20 -22.62
CA TYR A 271 30.60 22.03 -21.17
C TYR A 271 29.32 22.60 -20.55
N ASN A 272 28.91 23.81 -20.92
CA ASN A 272 27.69 24.43 -20.40
C ASN A 272 26.43 23.66 -20.80
N GLN A 273 26.38 23.15 -22.03
CA GLN A 273 25.29 22.28 -22.50
C GLN A 273 25.24 20.98 -21.70
N ALA A 274 26.38 20.32 -21.45
CA ALA A 274 26.45 19.11 -20.63
C ALA A 274 25.95 19.36 -19.21
N ILE A 275 26.40 20.44 -18.55
CA ILE A 275 25.93 20.80 -17.20
C ILE A 275 24.44 21.12 -17.19
N ALA A 276 23.92 21.82 -18.20
CA ALA A 276 22.49 22.10 -18.31
C ALA A 276 21.67 20.81 -18.37
N ARG A 277 22.05 19.84 -19.21
CA ARG A 277 21.36 18.54 -19.33
C ARG A 277 21.48 17.70 -18.07
N ILE A 278 22.63 17.70 -17.39
CA ILE A 278 22.80 17.01 -16.10
C ILE A 278 21.86 17.59 -15.03
N LYS A 279 21.69 18.92 -15.00
CA LYS A 279 20.82 19.60 -14.04
C LYS A 279 19.33 19.28 -14.24
N GLU A 280 18.93 18.91 -15.46
CA GLU A 280 17.56 18.47 -15.77
C GLU A 280 17.24 17.05 -15.27
N LEU A 281 18.24 16.29 -14.81
CA LEU A 281 18.06 14.94 -14.29
C LEU A 281 17.45 14.97 -12.88
N PRO A 282 16.31 14.30 -12.62
CA PRO A 282 15.58 14.41 -11.37
C PRO A 282 16.36 13.94 -10.12
N ASN A 283 17.28 12.99 -10.28
CA ASN A 283 18.14 12.47 -9.20
C ASN A 283 19.62 12.85 -9.40
N GLY A 284 19.91 13.77 -10.33
CA GLY A 284 21.28 14.03 -10.79
C GLY A 284 21.94 12.79 -11.43
N ASN A 285 23.24 12.87 -11.68
CA ASN A 285 24.06 11.74 -12.08
C ASN A 285 25.53 12.01 -11.72
N THR A 286 26.04 11.32 -10.70
CA THR A 286 27.39 11.57 -10.17
C THR A 286 28.49 11.26 -11.18
N ASP A 287 28.34 10.20 -11.98
CA ASP A 287 29.30 9.83 -13.02
C ASP A 287 29.41 10.92 -14.09
N LEU A 288 28.28 11.33 -14.67
CA LEU A 288 28.23 12.39 -15.67
C LEU A 288 28.73 13.73 -15.12
N THR A 289 28.45 14.02 -13.85
CA THR A 289 28.95 15.22 -13.16
C THR A 289 30.47 15.20 -13.03
N ASN A 290 31.05 14.07 -12.64
CA ASN A 290 32.50 13.93 -12.51
C ASN A 290 33.20 14.05 -13.86
N ARG A 291 32.62 13.43 -14.90
CA ARG A 291 33.09 13.55 -16.28
C ARG A 291 33.07 15.00 -16.78
N ALA A 292 31.97 15.73 -16.56
CA ALA A 292 31.89 17.14 -16.90
C ALA A 292 32.92 17.99 -16.13
N ASN A 293 33.18 17.68 -14.86
CA ASN A 293 34.22 18.35 -14.08
C ASN A 293 35.64 18.10 -14.63
N ALA A 294 35.91 16.90 -15.14
CA ALA A 294 37.17 16.60 -15.82
C ALA A 294 37.32 17.44 -17.10
N VAL A 295 36.26 17.58 -17.90
CA VAL A 295 36.24 18.48 -19.07
C VAL A 295 36.56 19.93 -18.67
N LYS A 296 35.98 20.40 -17.56
CA LYS A 296 36.29 21.74 -17.02
C LYS A 296 37.77 21.90 -16.70
N GLN A 297 38.40 20.89 -16.09
CA GLN A 297 39.83 20.91 -15.80
C GLN A 297 40.66 20.98 -17.10
N THR A 298 40.31 20.18 -18.11
CA THR A 298 40.93 20.24 -19.44
C THR A 298 40.80 21.62 -20.07
N LEU A 299 39.61 22.24 -20.03
CA LEU A 299 39.38 23.60 -20.53
C LEU A 299 40.26 24.63 -19.83
N THR A 300 40.36 24.55 -18.50
CA THR A 300 41.24 25.46 -17.75
C THR A 300 42.70 25.29 -18.12
N ALA A 301 43.16 24.05 -18.32
CA ALA A 301 44.52 23.78 -18.76
C ALA A 301 44.79 24.27 -20.20
N GLN A 302 43.86 24.05 -21.14
CA GLN A 302 43.96 24.53 -22.52
C GLN A 302 44.01 26.06 -22.61
N LYS A 303 43.19 26.76 -21.82
CA LYS A 303 43.19 28.23 -21.76
C LYS A 303 44.50 28.77 -21.20
N GLU A 304 45.03 28.15 -20.15
CA GLU A 304 46.29 28.57 -19.55
C GLU A 304 47.48 28.33 -20.49
N GLU A 305 47.47 27.20 -21.22
CA GLU A 305 48.48 26.91 -22.23
C GLU A 305 48.37 27.86 -23.43
N ALA A 306 47.16 28.12 -23.93
CA ALA A 306 46.94 29.09 -25.01
C ALA A 306 47.41 30.49 -24.62
N LYS A 307 47.19 30.91 -23.36
CA LYS A 307 47.70 32.17 -22.82
C LYS A 307 49.23 32.21 -22.83
N LYS A 308 49.90 31.15 -22.36
CA LYS A 308 51.37 31.05 -22.40
C LYS A 308 51.94 31.09 -23.82
N VAL A 309 51.31 30.38 -24.76
CA VAL A 309 51.71 30.41 -26.17
C VAL A 309 51.54 31.81 -26.76
N ALA A 310 50.42 32.48 -26.50
CA ALA A 310 50.18 33.85 -26.97
C ALA A 310 51.17 34.86 -26.36
N GLU A 311 51.51 34.71 -25.08
CA GLU A 311 52.53 35.54 -24.41
C GLU A 311 53.93 35.29 -25.01
N ALA A 312 54.29 34.03 -25.27
CA ALA A 312 55.56 33.67 -25.91
C ALA A 312 55.65 34.20 -27.34
N GLN A 313 54.56 34.12 -28.13
CA GLN A 313 54.49 34.67 -29.48
C GLN A 313 54.66 36.19 -29.49
N LYS A 314 53.97 36.92 -28.59
CA LYS A 314 54.16 38.38 -28.44
C LYS A 314 55.61 38.73 -28.12
N LYS A 315 56.26 37.97 -27.25
CA LYS A 315 57.68 38.19 -26.90
C LYS A 315 58.59 37.93 -28.10
N ALA A 316 58.37 36.84 -28.83
CA ALA A 316 59.13 36.51 -30.04
C ALA A 316 58.95 37.56 -31.15
N GLU A 317 57.73 38.08 -31.35
CA GLU A 317 57.46 39.18 -32.29
C GLU A 317 58.17 40.48 -31.87
N GLN A 318 58.15 40.82 -30.57
CA GLN A 318 58.87 41.98 -30.05
C GLN A 318 60.39 41.84 -30.23
N GLU A 319 60.96 40.66 -29.99
CA GLU A 319 62.37 40.37 -30.21
C GLU A 319 62.74 40.42 -31.71
N ALA A 320 61.89 39.88 -32.59
CA ALA A 320 62.08 39.96 -34.04
C ALA A 320 62.02 41.41 -34.56
N GLN A 321 61.09 42.23 -34.06
CA GLN A 321 61.02 43.66 -34.39
C GLN A 321 62.26 44.42 -33.91
N LYS A 322 62.76 44.14 -32.69
CA LYS A 322 64.02 44.73 -32.19
C LYS A 322 65.21 44.34 -33.06
N ALA A 323 65.34 43.06 -33.42
CA ALA A 323 66.42 42.58 -34.28
C ALA A 323 66.37 43.21 -35.68
N ALA A 324 65.17 43.41 -36.25
CA ALA A 324 65.01 44.08 -37.54
C ALA A 324 65.42 45.57 -37.47
N ILE A 325 65.08 46.27 -36.38
CA ILE A 325 65.52 47.66 -36.15
C ILE A 325 67.05 47.73 -35.98
N GLU A 326 67.65 46.82 -35.21
CA GLU A 326 69.12 46.74 -35.07
C GLU A 326 69.81 46.46 -36.41
N GLN A 327 69.27 45.56 -37.23
CA GLN A 327 69.80 45.31 -38.58
C GLN A 327 69.69 46.54 -39.50
N GLN A 328 68.57 47.27 -39.46
CA GLN A 328 68.43 48.52 -40.22
C GLN A 328 69.37 49.62 -39.72
N GLN A 329 69.59 49.73 -38.40
CA GLN A 329 70.57 50.66 -37.83
C GLN A 329 72.02 50.29 -38.19
N ALA A 330 72.35 48.99 -38.20
CA ALA A 330 73.66 48.51 -38.65
C ALA A 330 73.91 48.79 -40.15
N GLN A 331 72.88 48.65 -40.99
CA GLN A 331 72.96 49.00 -42.42
C GLN A 331 73.04 50.53 -42.65
N ALA A 332 72.34 51.34 -41.84
CA ALA A 332 72.43 52.79 -41.91
C ALA A 332 73.79 53.32 -41.40
N ALA A 333 74.39 52.68 -40.39
CA ALA A 333 75.74 52.98 -39.93
C ALA A 333 76.81 52.60 -40.97
N ALA A 334 76.59 51.53 -41.75
CA ALA A 334 77.45 51.17 -42.89
C ALA A 334 77.34 52.15 -44.08
N ALA A 335 76.24 52.91 -44.18
CA ALA A 335 76.03 53.94 -45.21
C ALA A 335 76.60 55.33 -44.85
N GLN A 336 77.17 55.52 -43.65
CA GLN A 336 77.80 56.78 -43.21
C GLN A 336 79.30 56.65 -42.88
N THR A 337 79.98 55.69 -43.50
CA THR A 337 81.45 55.68 -43.62
C THR A 337 81.86 56.28 -44.97
N PRO A 338 82.79 57.26 -45.02
CA PRO A 338 83.28 57.85 -46.27
C PRO A 338 83.85 56.78 -47.19
N GLU A 339 83.64 56.98 -48.49
CA GLU A 339 84.21 56.21 -49.59
C GLU A 339 85.65 55.76 -49.30
N THR A 340 85.86 54.45 -49.23
CA THR A 340 87.13 53.87 -49.68
C THR A 340 86.81 52.52 -50.31
N PRO A 341 87.12 52.30 -51.60
CA PRO A 341 86.63 51.14 -52.34
C PRO A 341 87.27 49.83 -51.87
N ALA A 342 86.46 48.78 -51.94
CA ALA A 342 86.88 47.39 -51.81
C ALA A 342 87.94 47.01 -52.87
N PRO A 343 88.82 46.05 -52.54
CA PRO A 343 89.88 45.61 -53.44
C PRO A 343 89.33 44.64 -54.47
N ASP A 344 89.35 45.07 -55.73
CA ASP A 344 89.40 44.19 -56.88
C ASP A 344 90.86 43.73 -57.10
N THR A 345 91.01 42.41 -57.11
CA THR A 345 91.89 41.61 -57.96
C THR A 345 93.36 42.00 -58.24
N LEU A 346 94.19 40.96 -58.10
CA LEU A 346 95.50 40.70 -58.73
C LEU A 346 96.73 41.31 -58.04
N GLY A 347 97.68 40.41 -57.77
CA GLY A 347 99.08 40.76 -57.55
C GLY A 347 99.59 40.30 -56.20
N THR A 348 99.99 39.03 -56.09
CA THR A 348 101.18 38.73 -55.27
C THR A 348 102.36 39.44 -55.93
N GLU A 349 102.53 40.73 -55.63
CA GLU A 349 103.63 41.55 -56.14
C GLU A 349 104.92 41.08 -55.46
N GLU A 350 105.72 40.33 -56.21
CA GLU A 350 107.04 39.90 -55.78
C GLU A 350 107.96 41.13 -55.70
N MET A 351 108.41 41.44 -54.48
CA MET A 351 109.28 42.59 -54.22
C MET A 351 110.74 42.22 -54.51
N VAL A 352 111.40 43.00 -55.36
CA VAL A 352 112.80 42.83 -55.75
C VAL A 352 113.65 44.02 -55.31
N LEU A 353 114.96 43.81 -55.18
CA LEU A 353 115.92 44.84 -54.84
C LEU A 353 116.61 45.33 -56.12
N VAL A 354 116.57 46.63 -56.37
CA VAL A 354 117.25 47.28 -57.49
C VAL A 354 118.33 48.23 -56.98
N THR A 355 119.34 48.53 -57.79
CA THR A 355 120.38 49.51 -57.44
C THR A 355 120.22 50.79 -58.25
N ARG A 356 120.66 51.93 -57.71
CA ARG A 356 120.44 53.25 -58.33
C ARG A 356 121.00 53.39 -59.75
N THR A 357 122.04 52.63 -60.10
CA THR A 357 122.73 52.69 -61.39
C THR A 357 122.83 51.33 -62.10
N GLY A 358 122.13 50.29 -61.62
CA GLY A 358 122.30 48.94 -62.15
C GLY A 358 121.24 48.57 -63.19
N GLU A 359 121.63 47.76 -64.17
CA GLU A 359 120.77 47.17 -65.22
C GLU A 359 120.05 45.89 -64.75
N LYS A 360 120.13 45.56 -63.45
CA LYS A 360 119.65 44.28 -62.91
C LYS A 360 118.84 44.40 -61.62
N TYR A 361 117.91 43.47 -61.42
CA TYR A 361 117.15 43.29 -60.18
C TYR A 361 117.56 41.99 -59.45
N HIS A 362 117.36 41.96 -58.12
CA HIS A 362 117.91 40.96 -57.21
C HIS A 362 116.85 40.48 -56.19
N ASN A 363 116.82 39.19 -55.80
CA ASN A 363 115.90 38.71 -54.75
C ASN A 363 116.42 38.98 -53.32
N ARG A 364 117.72 39.29 -53.19
CA ARG A 364 118.42 39.63 -51.95
C ARG A 364 119.62 40.52 -52.26
N LYS A 365 120.16 41.21 -51.25
CA LYS A 365 121.38 42.03 -51.40
C LYS A 365 122.54 41.17 -51.93
N CYS A 366 123.12 41.53 -53.07
CA CYS A 366 124.10 40.70 -53.78
C CYS A 366 125.35 41.51 -54.19
N GLY A 367 126.29 41.65 -53.27
CA GLY A 367 127.50 42.49 -53.42
C GLY A 367 127.39 43.80 -52.63
N ASN A 368 128.38 44.68 -52.78
CA ASN A 368 128.54 45.87 -51.92
C ASN A 368 127.81 47.14 -52.42
N GLY A 369 126.68 46.99 -53.11
CA GLY A 369 125.87 48.09 -53.63
C GLY A 369 124.78 48.58 -52.66
N THR A 370 124.25 49.79 -52.90
CA THR A 370 123.04 50.29 -52.21
C THR A 370 121.80 49.82 -52.96
N TYR A 371 120.89 49.13 -52.27
CA TYR A 371 119.68 48.55 -52.84
C TYR A 371 118.43 49.25 -52.32
N THR A 372 117.48 49.51 -53.22
CA THR A 372 116.14 50.02 -52.90
C THR A 372 115.09 48.98 -53.34
N PRO A 373 114.06 48.72 -52.53
CA PRO A 373 112.97 47.82 -52.91
C PRO A 373 112.12 48.42 -54.04
N ALA A 374 111.72 47.58 -55.00
CA ALA A 374 110.79 47.89 -56.09
C ALA A 374 109.98 46.62 -56.42
N THR A 375 108.82 46.74 -57.06
CA THR A 375 108.07 45.56 -57.52
C THR A 375 108.77 44.93 -58.74
N LEU A 376 108.59 43.62 -58.96
CA LEU A 376 109.17 42.94 -60.12
C LEU A 376 108.72 43.58 -61.45
N GLU A 377 107.45 43.97 -61.55
CA GLU A 377 106.92 44.67 -62.73
C GLU A 377 107.57 46.03 -62.94
N GLU A 378 107.78 46.82 -61.88
CA GLU A 378 108.46 48.12 -62.00
C GLU A 378 109.93 47.94 -62.44
N ALA A 379 110.61 46.91 -61.94
CA ALA A 379 111.97 46.59 -62.36
C ALA A 379 112.04 46.20 -63.85
N GLN A 380 111.12 45.34 -64.32
CA GLN A 380 111.04 44.94 -65.72
C GLN A 380 110.63 46.12 -66.63
N ALA A 381 109.68 46.96 -66.20
CA ALA A 381 109.27 48.16 -66.92
C ALA A 381 110.40 49.18 -67.09
N ARG A 382 111.34 49.22 -66.13
CA ARG A 382 112.59 50.01 -66.23
C ARG A 382 113.66 49.36 -67.11
N GLY A 383 113.37 48.20 -67.73
CA GLY A 383 114.30 47.47 -68.59
C GLY A 383 115.38 46.70 -67.84
N LEU A 384 115.20 46.45 -66.53
CA LEU A 384 116.16 45.72 -65.72
C LEU A 384 116.01 44.20 -65.94
N THR A 385 117.14 43.48 -65.92
CA THR A 385 117.18 42.02 -66.12
C THR A 385 117.51 41.28 -64.80
N PRO A 386 117.16 40.00 -64.64
CA PRO A 386 117.47 39.27 -63.41
C PRO A 386 118.99 39.13 -63.18
N CYS A 387 119.43 39.29 -61.93
CA CYS A 387 120.83 39.07 -61.58
C CYS A 387 121.18 37.58 -61.56
N SER A 388 122.05 37.14 -62.46
CA SER A 388 122.51 35.74 -62.63
C SER A 388 123.10 35.06 -61.38
N LYS A 389 123.25 35.76 -60.25
CA LYS A 389 123.77 35.23 -58.97
C LYS A 389 122.71 35.09 -57.88
N CYS A 390 121.63 35.87 -57.94
CA CYS A 390 120.65 35.98 -56.86
C CYS A 390 119.23 36.26 -57.35
N TYR A 391 118.96 35.92 -58.59
CA TYR A 391 117.64 35.75 -59.17
C TYR A 391 117.78 34.58 -60.13
#